data_AF-A0A6M3JYR2-F1
#
_entry.id   AF-A0A6M3JYR2-F1
#
_cell.length_a   1.000
_cell.length_b   1.000
_cell.length_c   1.000
_cell.angle_alpha   90.00
_cell.angle_beta   90.00
_cell.angle_gamma   90.00
#
_symmetry.space_group_name_H-M   'P 1'
#
loop_
_entity.id
_entity.type
_entity.pdbx_description
1 polymer ?
#
loop_
_entity_poly.entity_id
_entity_poly.type
_entity_poly.pdbx_seq_one_letter_code
_entity_poly.pdbx_strand_id
1 'polypeptide(L)' 'MEKQVIVFNTQIPKKHSVCFKTDDAEAAVNTIYIMRKALGKPIPQKVRVTVEEVTE' A
#
# COMPACT_ATOMS: atom_id res chain seq x y z
N MET A 1 15.47 3.07 -10.71
CA MET A 1 14.60 3.89 -9.85
C MET A 1 15.03 3.64 -8.42
N GLU A 2 15.71 4.61 -7.81
CA GLU A 2 16.61 4.34 -6.68
C GLU A 2 15.89 3.97 -5.37
N LYS A 3 14.65 4.46 -5.14
CA LYS A 3 13.70 4.07 -4.07
C LYS A 3 12.53 5.04 -4.12
N GLN A 4 11.29 4.57 -3.96
CA GLN A 4 10.11 5.44 -3.83
C GLN A 4 9.33 5.08 -2.57
N VAL A 5 9.02 6.09 -1.76
CA VAL A 5 8.16 5.94 -0.57
C VAL A 5 6.77 6.45 -0.93
N ILE A 6 5.78 5.56 -0.90
CA ILE A 6 4.40 5.86 -1.28
C ILE A 6 3.52 5.76 -0.04
N VAL A 7 2.70 6.79 0.19
CA VAL A 7 1.69 6.80 1.26
C VAL A 7 0.33 6.48 0.63
N PHE A 8 -0.25 5.37 1.05
CA PHE A 8 -1.60 4.99 0.67
C PHE A 8 -2.57 5.50 1.74
N ASN A 9 -3.35 6.51 1.39
CA ASN A 9 -4.20 7.29 2.28
C ASN A 9 -5.67 6.86 2.27
N THR A 10 -6.08 6.07 1.26
CA THR A 10 -7.47 5.63 1.08
C THR A 10 -7.59 4.14 1.34
N GLN A 11 -8.40 3.77 2.33
CA GLN A 11 -8.70 2.38 2.68
C GLN A 11 -10.04 1.93 2.09
N ILE A 12 -10.04 0.81 1.37
CA ILE A 12 -11.26 0.17 0.84
C ILE A 12 -11.34 -1.26 1.41
N PRO A 13 -12.26 -1.53 2.36
CA PRO A 13 -12.39 -2.85 2.95
C PRO A 13 -12.91 -3.87 1.93
N LYS A 14 -12.28 -5.06 1.90
CA LYS A 14 -12.73 -6.24 1.13
C LYS A 14 -12.94 -7.42 2.08
N LYS A 15 -13.49 -8.54 1.56
CA LYS A 15 -13.83 -9.72 2.38
C LYS A 15 -12.61 -10.30 3.11
N HIS A 16 -11.50 -10.52 2.40
CA HIS A 16 -10.30 -11.17 2.94
C HIS A 16 -9.06 -10.26 3.00
N SER A 17 -9.15 -9.10 2.38
CA SER A 17 -8.07 -8.12 2.26
C SER A 17 -8.59 -6.72 2.52
N VAL A 18 -7.65 -5.79 2.53
CA VAL A 18 -7.90 -4.37 2.54
C VAL A 18 -7.13 -3.81 1.35
N CYS A 19 -7.84 -3.10 0.50
CA CYS A 19 -7.24 -2.37 -0.61
C CYS A 19 -6.82 -1.00 -0.09
N PHE A 20 -5.58 -0.62 -0.35
CA PHE A 20 -5.08 0.71 -0.06
C PHE A 20 -4.76 1.39 -1.38
N LYS A 21 -5.19 2.64 -1.53
CA LYS A 21 -4.94 3.50 -2.69
C LYS A 21 -4.17 4.74 -2.27
N THR A 22 -3.36 5.25 -3.19
CA THR A 22 -2.74 6.58 -3.11
C THR A 22 -3.35 7.48 -4.17
N ASP A 23 -3.38 8.78 -3.88
CA ASP A 23 -3.80 9.82 -4.83
C ASP A 23 -2.59 10.43 -5.56
N ASP A 24 -1.38 9.95 -5.29
CA ASP A 24 -0.15 10.38 -5.96
C ASP A 24 -0.11 9.84 -7.39
N ALA A 25 -0.20 10.75 -8.37
CA ALA A 25 -0.20 10.43 -9.79
C ALA A 25 1.15 9.94 -10.31
N GLU A 26 2.25 10.28 -9.61
CA GLU A 26 3.62 9.90 -9.98
C GLU A 26 4.08 8.62 -9.22
N ALA A 27 3.19 8.01 -8.43
CA ALA A 27 3.48 6.78 -7.72
C ALA A 27 3.65 5.61 -8.70
N ALA A 28 4.78 4.89 -8.61
CA ALA A 28 5.02 3.68 -9.39
C ALA A 28 3.98 2.58 -9.11
N VAL A 29 3.36 2.61 -7.91
CA VAL A 29 2.26 1.72 -7.51
C VAL A 29 1.13 2.53 -6.91
N ASN A 30 -0.02 2.56 -7.59
CA ASN A 30 -1.19 3.33 -7.14
C ASN A 30 -2.14 2.56 -6.21
N THR A 31 -2.11 1.23 -6.24
CA THR A 31 -3.03 0.36 -5.50
C THR A 31 -2.32 -0.87 -4.97
N ILE A 32 -2.56 -1.23 -3.71
CA ILE A 32 -2.09 -2.47 -3.11
C ILE A 32 -3.23 -3.18 -2.37
N TYR A 33 -3.11 -4.50 -2.24
CA TYR A 33 -4.04 -5.32 -1.46
C TYR A 33 -3.25 -6.05 -0.38
N ILE A 34 -3.60 -5.80 0.89
CA ILE A 34 -2.97 -6.49 2.02
C ILE A 34 -4.01 -7.38 2.67
N MET A 35 -3.67 -8.65 2.89
CA MET A 35 -4.56 -9.60 3.54
C MET A 35 -4.88 -9.14 4.97
N ARG A 36 -6.13 -9.26 5.39
CA ARG A 36 -6.55 -8.86 6.75
C ARG A 36 -5.76 -9.56 7.85
N LYS A 37 -5.34 -10.82 7.61
CA LYS A 37 -4.51 -11.59 8.55
C LYS A 37 -3.11 -11.01 8.77
N ALA A 38 -2.60 -10.24 7.80
CA ALA A 38 -1.28 -9.60 7.87
C ALA A 38 -1.37 -8.19 8.48
N LEU A 39 -2.58 -7.66 8.65
CA LEU A 39 -2.81 -6.35 9.25
C LEU A 39 -3.08 -6.54 10.75
N GLY A 40 -2.60 -5.58 11.55
CA GLY A 40 -2.89 -5.53 12.98
C GLY A 40 -4.37 -5.33 13.29
N LYS A 41 -4.72 -5.41 14.58
CA LYS A 41 -6.04 -5.03 15.11
C LYS A 41 -5.83 -3.83 16.04
N PRO A 42 -6.34 -2.62 15.72
CA PRO A 42 -7.22 -2.29 14.59
C PRO A 42 -6.50 -2.27 13.23
N ILE A 43 -7.27 -2.42 12.16
CA ILE A 43 -6.75 -2.32 10.79
C ILE A 43 -6.31 -0.87 10.53
N PRO A 44 -5.07 -0.63 10.06
CA PRO A 44 -4.56 0.71 9.84
C PRO A 44 -5.33 1.43 8.73
N GLN A 45 -5.64 2.71 8.94
CA GLN A 45 -6.34 3.55 7.95
C GLN A 45 -5.44 3.97 6.78
N LYS A 46 -4.13 4.05 7.02
CA LYS A 46 -3.11 4.40 6.02
C LYS A 46 -1.92 3.48 6.16
N VAL A 47 -1.22 3.26 5.06
CA VAL A 47 0.04 2.49 5.05
C VAL A 47 1.10 3.22 4.26
N ARG A 48 2.34 3.12 4.71
CA ARG A 48 3.53 3.62 4.00
C ARG A 48 4.27 2.42 3.44
N VAL A 49 4.44 2.38 2.12
CA VAL A 49 5.18 1.33 1.42
C VAL A 49 6.41 1.93 0.78
N THR A 50 7.51 1.19 0.84
CA THR A 50 8.74 1.52 0.12
C THR A 50 8.84 0.57 -1.06
N VAL A 51 9.01 1.11 -2.26
CA VAL A 51 9.25 0.36 -3.49
C VAL A 51 10.70 0.61 -3.89
N GLU A 52 11.46 -0.46 -4.04
CA GLU A 52 12.88 -0.43 -4.43
C GLU A 52 13.04 -1.31 -5.66
N GLU A 53 13.80 -0.84 -6.65
CA GLU A 53 14.18 -1.67 -7.79
C GLU A 53 15.30 -2.61 -7.36
N VAL A 54 15.15 -3.90 -7.68
CA VAL A 54 16.16 -4.92 -7.46
C VAL A 54 16.75 -5.29 -8.81
N THR A 55 18.06 -5.06 -8.99
CA THR A 55 18.82 -5.52 -10.15
C THR A 55 19.53 -6.81 -9.76
N GLU A 56 19.39 -7.85 -10.57
CA GLU A 56 20.10 -9.14 -10.42
C GLU A 56 21.56 -9.04 -10.90
#